data_AF-A0A7X7LX42-F1
#
_entry.id   AF-A0A7X7LX42-F1
#
_cell.length_a   1.000
_cell.length_b   1.000
_cell.length_c   1.000
_cell.angle_alpha   90.00
_cell.angle_beta   90.00
_cell.angle_gamma   90.00
#
_symmetry.space_group_name_H-M   'P 1'
#
loop_
_entity.id
_entity.type
_entity.pdbx_description
1 polymer ?
#
loop_
_entity_poly.entity_id
_entity_poly.type
_entity_poly.pdbx_seq_one_letter_code
_entity_poly.pdbx_strand_id
1 'polypeptide(L)'
;EAGRARGQMETAPADVSGVRKLVKVLRGHGAVGMLPDQVPGAGEGVWAPFFGRPAWTMTLAARLAAVKNVRVIYTWAERLPRGEGYVFRLQAPTEALTGEIEADAAIINREVERMILQCPQQYLWGYNRFKQPRAARPAAEAGAS
;
A
#
# COMPACT_ATOMS: atom_id res chain seq x y z
N GLU A 1 16.97 2.13 10.06
CA GLU A 1 16.27 0.82 9.99
C GLU A 1 15.77 0.27 11.34
N ALA A 2 16.43 0.58 12.48
CA ALA A 2 16.13 0.04 13.82
C ALA A 2 14.72 0.27 14.42
N GLY A 3 13.84 1.03 13.75
CA GLY A 3 12.45 1.24 14.18
C GLY A 3 11.45 0.25 13.56
N ARG A 4 11.77 -0.32 12.39
CA ARG A 4 10.85 -1.19 11.63
C ARG A 4 11.01 -2.68 11.96
N ALA A 5 12.22 -3.10 12.35
CA ALA A 5 12.52 -4.45 12.79
C ALA A 5 12.44 -4.55 14.32
N ARG A 6 11.28 -4.23 14.89
CA ARG A 6 11.01 -4.40 16.33
C ARG A 6 9.94 -5.46 16.52
N GLY A 7 10.22 -6.45 17.37
CA GLY A 7 9.31 -7.56 17.64
C GLY A 7 9.19 -8.53 16.47
N GLN A 8 7.97 -8.90 16.11
CA GLN A 8 7.66 -9.91 15.08
C GLN A 8 7.53 -9.30 13.66
N MET A 9 7.93 -8.05 13.46
CA MET A 9 7.84 -7.36 12.17
C MET A 9 9.14 -7.51 11.37
N GLU A 10 9.03 -8.12 10.19
CA GLU A 10 10.10 -8.17 9.20
C GLU A 10 9.84 -7.18 8.06
N THR A 11 10.91 -6.61 7.52
CA THR A 11 10.84 -5.82 6.29
C THR A 11 11.18 -6.66 5.07
N ALA A 12 10.67 -6.23 3.92
CA ALA A 12 11.08 -6.71 2.60
C ALA A 12 11.69 -5.53 1.83
N PRO A 13 12.73 -5.75 1.01
CA PRO A 13 13.28 -4.70 0.16
C PRO A 13 12.23 -4.21 -0.85
N ALA A 14 12.36 -2.96 -1.31
CA ALA A 14 11.46 -2.38 -2.30
C ALA A 14 11.89 -2.75 -3.74
N ASP A 15 12.02 -4.06 -4.00
CA ASP A 15 12.40 -4.61 -5.29
C ASP A 15 11.69 -5.95 -5.57
N VAL A 16 11.99 -6.57 -6.71
CA VAL A 16 11.40 -7.85 -7.12
C VAL A 16 11.66 -8.97 -6.10
N SER A 17 12.82 -8.97 -5.45
CA SER A 17 13.15 -9.96 -4.41
C SER A 17 12.25 -9.78 -3.19
N GLY A 18 11.94 -8.55 -2.83
CA GLY A 18 11.00 -8.22 -1.78
C GLY A 18 9.58 -8.64 -2.10
N VAL A 19 9.10 -8.39 -3.32
CA VAL A 19 7.77 -8.87 -3.77
C VAL A 19 7.66 -10.39 -3.64
N ARG A 20 8.69 -11.13 -4.07
CA ARG A 20 8.73 -12.60 -3.92
C ARG A 20 8.70 -13.02 -2.45
N LYS A 21 9.42 -12.32 -1.56
CA LYS A 21 9.39 -12.56 -0.12
C LYS A 21 7.96 -12.40 0.43
N LEU A 22 7.27 -11.31 0.08
CA LEU A 22 5.89 -11.05 0.53
C LEU A 22 4.92 -12.13 0.05
N VAL A 23 5.00 -12.54 -1.22
CA VAL A 23 4.18 -13.65 -1.75
C VAL A 23 4.47 -14.96 -1.03
N LYS A 24 5.74 -15.25 -0.71
CA LYS A 24 6.12 -16.44 0.06
C LYS A 24 5.48 -16.42 1.46
N VAL A 25 5.49 -15.28 2.14
CA VAL A 25 4.84 -15.12 3.45
C VAL A 25 3.34 -15.42 3.37
N LEU A 26 2.65 -14.84 2.39
CA LEU A 26 1.20 -15.06 2.21
C LEU A 26 0.87 -16.52 1.90
N ARG A 27 1.65 -17.18 1.04
CA ARG A 27 1.50 -18.63 0.76
C ARG A 27 1.80 -19.51 1.97
N GLY A 28 2.61 -19.01 2.90
CA GLY A 28 2.89 -19.64 4.19
C GLY A 28 1.87 -19.35 5.29
N HIS A 29 0.71 -18.78 4.96
CA HIS A 29 -0.33 -18.34 5.91
C HIS A 29 0.10 -17.24 6.88
N GLY A 30 1.14 -16.47 6.51
CA GLY A 30 1.53 -15.26 7.23
C GLY A 30 0.73 -14.03 6.79
N ALA A 31 0.99 -12.89 7.45
CA ALA A 31 0.38 -11.61 7.13
C ALA A 31 1.39 -10.64 6.50
N VAL A 32 0.91 -9.77 5.60
CA VAL A 32 1.69 -8.69 5.00
C VAL A 32 0.94 -7.37 5.22
N GLY A 33 1.63 -6.37 5.76
CA GLY A 33 1.14 -5.01 5.87
C GLY A 33 1.86 -4.07 4.90
N MET A 34 1.13 -3.18 4.26
CA MET A 34 1.69 -2.14 3.38
C MET A 34 0.78 -0.90 3.34
N LEU A 35 1.33 0.22 2.89
CA LEU A 35 0.56 1.45 2.63
C LEU A 35 0.27 1.53 1.13
N PRO A 36 -0.99 1.39 0.68
CA PRO A 36 -1.34 1.36 -0.75
C PRO A 36 -1.42 2.75 -1.40
N ASP A 37 -1.39 3.81 -0.60
CA ASP A 37 -1.66 5.20 -1.01
C ASP A 37 -0.39 6.02 -1.28
N GLN A 38 0.78 5.39 -1.27
CA GLN A 38 2.02 6.05 -1.69
C GLN A 38 2.22 5.97 -3.21
N VAL A 39 2.87 6.98 -3.77
CA VAL A 39 3.26 7.04 -5.19
C VAL A 39 4.52 6.19 -5.37
N PRO A 40 4.46 5.05 -6.08
CA PRO A 40 5.61 4.17 -6.29
C PRO A 40 6.55 4.71 -7.39
N GLY A 41 7.61 3.97 -7.71
CA GLY A 41 8.51 4.30 -8.81
C GLY A 41 7.83 4.21 -10.19
N ALA A 42 8.54 4.70 -11.22
CA ALA A 42 8.12 4.51 -12.60
C ALA A 42 8.06 3.00 -12.94
N GLY A 43 6.98 2.59 -13.61
CA GLY A 43 6.74 1.18 -13.96
C GLY A 43 6.14 0.30 -12.85
N GLU A 44 5.96 0.82 -11.63
CA GLU A 44 5.42 0.06 -10.48
C GLU A 44 3.95 0.41 -10.18
N GLY A 45 3.39 1.36 -10.92
CA GLY A 45 2.05 1.87 -10.73
C GLY A 45 1.24 1.95 -12.03
N VAL A 46 -0.03 2.29 -11.87
CA VAL A 46 -1.00 2.57 -12.93
C VAL A 46 -1.73 3.86 -12.60
N TRP A 47 -2.26 4.55 -13.61
CA TRP A 47 -3.15 5.69 -13.39
C TRP A 47 -4.53 5.18 -12.99
N ALA A 48 -4.94 5.47 -11.76
CA ALA A 48 -6.26 5.12 -11.25
C ALA A 48 -6.92 6.34 -10.57
N PRO A 49 -8.25 6.44 -10.54
CA PRO A 49 -8.94 7.54 -9.86
C PRO A 49 -8.65 7.53 -8.36
N PHE A 50 -8.42 8.71 -7.78
CA PHE A 50 -8.36 8.96 -6.34
C PHE A 50 -9.02 10.32 -6.05
N PHE A 51 -10.14 10.32 -5.34
CA PHE A 51 -11.06 11.47 -5.15
C PHE A 51 -11.41 12.16 -6.48
N GLY A 52 -11.80 11.35 -7.48
CA GLY A 52 -12.22 11.84 -8.79
C GLY A 52 -11.10 12.36 -9.71
N ARG A 53 -9.83 12.31 -9.26
CA ARG A 53 -8.67 12.75 -10.04
C ARG A 53 -7.72 11.59 -10.32
N PRO A 54 -7.11 11.49 -11.51
CA PRO A 54 -6.10 10.46 -11.77
C PRO A 54 -4.90 10.60 -10.83
N ALA A 55 -4.47 9.50 -10.23
CA ALA A 55 -3.30 9.42 -9.37
C ALA A 55 -2.45 8.18 -9.71
N TRP A 56 -1.13 8.33 -9.73
CA TRP A 56 -0.20 7.22 -9.93
C TRP A 56 -0.27 6.29 -8.72
N THR A 57 -0.81 5.09 -8.93
CA THR A 57 -1.25 4.18 -7.86
C THR A 57 -0.51 2.87 -7.97
N MET A 58 0.04 2.37 -6.86
CA MET A 58 0.85 1.16 -6.88
C MET A 58 0.05 -0.11 -7.21
N THR A 59 0.68 -0.99 -7.98
CA THR A 59 0.07 -2.28 -8.37
C THR A 59 0.32 -3.41 -7.36
N LEU A 60 1.28 -3.22 -6.44
CA LEU A 60 1.69 -4.28 -5.51
C LEU A 60 0.54 -4.76 -4.62
N ALA A 61 -0.32 -3.86 -4.13
CA ALA A 61 -1.45 -4.22 -3.29
C ALA A 61 -2.43 -5.16 -4.03
N ALA A 62 -2.78 -4.84 -5.28
CA ALA A 62 -3.62 -5.71 -6.13
C ALA A 62 -2.95 -7.08 -6.37
N ARG A 63 -1.65 -7.10 -6.69
CA ARG A 63 -0.89 -8.34 -6.91
C ARG A 63 -0.85 -9.25 -5.69
N LEU A 64 -0.69 -8.68 -4.49
CA LEU A 64 -0.68 -9.45 -3.24
C LEU A 64 -2.08 -9.98 -2.90
N ALA A 65 -3.12 -9.18 -3.15
CA ALA A 65 -4.50 -9.59 -2.93
C ALA A 65 -4.96 -10.72 -3.87
N ALA A 66 -4.38 -10.81 -5.06
CA ALA A 66 -4.62 -11.91 -6.00
C ALA A 66 -3.94 -13.25 -5.61
N VAL A 67 -3.10 -13.27 -4.57
CA VAL A 67 -2.52 -14.52 -4.07
C VAL A 67 -3.65 -15.41 -3.53
N LYS A 68 -3.68 -16.67 -3.98
CA LYS A 68 -4.70 -17.65 -3.59
C LYS A 68 -4.86 -17.71 -2.07
N ASN A 69 -6.11 -17.73 -1.61
CA ASN A 69 -6.53 -17.81 -0.21
C ASN A 69 -6.11 -16.62 0.67
N VAL A 70 -5.71 -15.48 0.08
CA VAL A 70 -5.46 -14.25 0.84
C VAL A 70 -6.77 -13.51 1.10
N ARG A 71 -6.89 -12.96 2.31
CA ARG A 71 -7.97 -12.04 2.69
C ARG A 71 -7.38 -10.64 2.82
N VAL A 72 -8.05 -9.66 2.20
CA VAL A 72 -7.70 -8.25 2.33
C VAL A 72 -8.45 -7.65 3.50
N ILE A 73 -7.74 -6.87 4.32
CA ILE A 73 -8.30 -6.10 5.42
C ILE A 73 -7.70 -4.69 5.34
N TYR A 74 -8.54 -3.68 5.42
CA TYR A 74 -8.13 -2.29 5.51
C TYR A 74 -8.01 -1.90 6.98
N THR A 75 -6.91 -1.25 7.35
CA THR A 75 -6.65 -0.91 8.75
C THR A 75 -6.06 0.48 8.91
N TRP A 76 -6.38 1.14 10.01
CA TRP A 76 -5.74 2.40 10.43
C TRP A 76 -5.85 2.56 11.95
N ALA A 77 -4.99 3.42 12.50
CA ALA A 77 -5.08 3.85 13.89
C ALA A 77 -5.72 5.23 13.95
N GLU A 78 -6.90 5.34 14.54
CA GLU A 78 -7.53 6.63 14.83
C GLU A 78 -7.01 7.15 16.17
N ARG A 79 -6.45 8.36 16.17
CA ARG A 79 -6.08 9.08 17.39
C ARG A 79 -7.33 9.60 18.08
N LEU A 80 -7.50 9.29 19.36
CA LEU A 80 -8.62 9.79 20.15
C LEU A 80 -8.38 11.24 20.63
N PRO A 81 -9.45 12.02 20.91
CA PRO A 81 -9.33 13.38 21.42
C PRO A 81 -8.54 13.45 22.73
N ARG A 82 -7.98 14.63 23.04
CA ARG A 82 -7.38 14.96 24.35
C ARG A 82 -6.30 13.98 24.84
N GLY A 83 -5.63 13.26 23.94
CA GLY A 83 -4.57 12.33 24.30
C GLY A 83 -5.06 11.00 24.89
N GLU A 84 -6.32 10.63 24.68
CA GLU A 84 -6.93 9.39 25.18
C GLU A 84 -6.40 8.11 24.48
N GLY A 85 -5.37 8.22 23.63
CA GLY A 85 -4.73 7.10 22.96
C GLY A 85 -5.21 6.88 21.53
N TYR A 86 -5.30 5.62 21.10
CA TYR A 86 -5.63 5.23 19.74
C TYR A 86 -6.62 4.07 19.72
N VAL A 87 -7.51 4.07 18.72
CA VAL A 87 -8.33 2.92 18.35
C VAL A 87 -7.79 2.34 17.05
N PHE A 88 -7.42 1.05 17.08
CA PHE A 88 -7.04 0.34 15.86
C PHE A 88 -8.29 -0.18 15.18
N ARG A 89 -8.57 0.32 13.98
CA ARG A 89 -9.77 -0.02 13.20
C ARG A 89 -9.40 -0.97 12.08
N LEU A 90 -10.24 -1.98 11.89
CA LEU A 90 -10.13 -2.97 10.83
C LEU A 90 -11.46 -3.02 10.09
N GLN A 91 -11.40 -3.07 8.77
CA GLN A 91 -12.57 -3.13 7.91
C GLN A 91 -12.35 -4.14 6.79
N ALA A 92 -13.39 -4.91 6.50
CA ALA A 92 -13.45 -5.70 5.28
C ALA A 92 -13.64 -4.77 4.07
N PRO A 93 -13.10 -5.12 2.89
CA PRO A 93 -13.41 -4.42 1.65
C PRO A 93 -14.93 -4.36 1.43
N THR A 94 -15.43 -3.21 0.98
CA THR A 94 -16.82 -3.08 0.54
C THR A 94 -17.03 -3.52 -0.90
N GLU A 95 -15.97 -3.47 -1.72
CA GLU A 95 -15.95 -3.93 -3.10
C GLU A 95 -15.03 -5.15 -3.27
N ALA A 96 -15.50 -6.14 -4.04
CA ALA A 96 -14.67 -7.30 -4.38
C ALA A 96 -13.62 -6.92 -5.44
N LEU A 97 -12.40 -7.41 -5.27
CA LEU A 97 -11.35 -7.33 -6.28
C LEU A 97 -11.67 -8.30 -7.44
N THR A 98 -11.36 -7.86 -8.66
CA THR A 98 -11.68 -8.56 -9.90
C THR A 98 -10.54 -9.47 -10.37
N GLY A 99 -9.31 -9.23 -9.90
CA GLY A 99 -8.10 -9.89 -10.37
C GLY A 99 -7.40 -9.16 -11.51
N GLU A 100 -8.03 -8.13 -12.10
CA GLU A 100 -7.43 -7.26 -13.11
C GLU A 100 -6.77 -6.06 -12.44
N ILE A 101 -5.47 -5.87 -12.67
CA ILE A 101 -4.61 -4.97 -11.88
C ILE A 101 -5.10 -3.52 -11.89
N GLU A 102 -5.46 -3.00 -13.06
CA GLU A 102 -5.92 -1.61 -13.23
C GLU A 102 -7.27 -1.37 -12.54
N ALA A 103 -8.19 -2.34 -12.67
CA ALA A 103 -9.49 -2.27 -12.01
C ALA A 103 -9.34 -2.37 -10.49
N ASP A 104 -8.49 -3.28 -10.02
CA ASP A 104 -8.22 -3.49 -8.60
C ASP A 104 -7.51 -2.30 -7.97
N ALA A 105 -6.59 -1.65 -8.69
CA ALA A 105 -5.99 -0.40 -8.22
C ALA A 105 -7.04 0.71 -8.01
N ALA A 106 -8.02 0.81 -8.90
CA ALA A 106 -9.12 1.75 -8.74
C ALA A 106 -10.05 1.38 -7.58
N ILE A 107 -10.34 0.09 -7.37
CA ILE A 107 -11.11 -0.40 -6.22
C ILE A 107 -10.38 -0.08 -4.91
N ILE A 108 -9.09 -0.38 -4.83
CA ILE A 108 -8.26 -0.12 -3.65
C ILE A 108 -8.24 1.38 -3.33
N ASN A 109 -8.12 2.25 -4.34
CA ASN A 109 -8.22 3.69 -4.12
C ASN A 109 -9.57 4.10 -3.52
N ARG A 110 -10.69 3.55 -4.02
CA ARG A 110 -12.02 3.84 -3.44
C ARG A 110 -12.17 3.34 -2.01
N GLU A 111 -11.61 2.19 -1.67
CA GLU A 111 -11.58 1.70 -0.28
C GLU A 111 -10.76 2.66 0.61
N VAL A 112 -9.62 3.14 0.13
CA VAL A 112 -8.81 4.14 0.84
C VAL A 112 -9.58 5.46 0.99
N GLU A 113 -10.28 5.94 -0.04
CA GLU A 113 -11.14 7.12 0.04
C GLU A 113 -12.22 6.95 1.13
N ARG A 114 -12.89 5.78 1.16
CA ARG A 114 -13.88 5.46 2.20
C ARG A 114 -13.26 5.50 3.60
N MET A 115 -12.05 4.97 3.80
CA MET A 115 -11.35 5.06 5.08
C MET A 115 -11.04 6.50 5.47
N ILE A 116 -10.51 7.28 4.52
CA ILE A 116 -10.16 8.69 4.73
C ILE A 116 -11.39 9.49 5.17
N LEU A 117 -12.55 9.25 4.53
CA LEU A 117 -13.79 9.95 4.84
C LEU A 117 -14.32 9.67 6.27
N GLN A 118 -13.85 8.63 6.96
CA GLN A 118 -14.24 8.38 8.35
C GLN A 118 -13.55 9.32 9.34
N CYS A 119 -12.35 9.79 9.01
CA CYS A 119 -11.56 10.69 9.86
C CYS A 119 -10.65 11.59 9.00
N PRO A 120 -11.21 12.42 8.11
CA PRO A 120 -10.42 13.14 7.10
C PRO A 120 -9.37 14.06 7.71
N GLN A 121 -9.63 14.61 8.90
CA GLN A 121 -8.70 15.46 9.65
C GLN A 121 -7.41 14.73 10.11
N GLN A 122 -7.39 13.39 10.08
CA GLN A 122 -6.23 12.59 10.46
C GLN A 122 -5.46 12.01 9.27
N TYR A 123 -5.95 12.18 8.05
CA TYR A 123 -5.20 11.78 6.87
C TYR A 123 -4.00 12.71 6.66
N LEU A 124 -2.89 12.17 6.16
CA LEU A 124 -1.65 12.91 5.95
C LEU A 124 -1.71 13.75 4.66
N TRP A 125 -2.57 14.76 4.62
CA TRP A 125 -2.77 15.64 3.45
C TRP A 125 -1.53 16.38 2.97
N GLY A 126 -0.51 16.52 3.82
CA GLY A 126 0.80 17.09 3.43
C GLY A 126 1.59 16.21 2.45
N TYR A 127 1.22 14.93 2.28
CA TYR A 127 1.81 14.08 1.26
C TYR A 127 1.24 14.43 -0.12
N ASN A 128 2.09 14.77 -1.08
CA ASN A 128 1.66 15.03 -2.45
C ASN A 128 1.29 13.72 -3.17
N ARG A 129 0.05 13.26 -2.96
CA ARG A 129 -0.53 12.04 -3.55
C ARG A 129 -0.62 12.10 -5.08
N PHE A 130 -0.67 13.30 -5.65
CA PHE A 130 -0.81 13.55 -7.09
C PHE A 130 0.52 13.88 -7.79
N LYS A 131 1.66 13.72 -7.12
CA LYS A 131 2.98 13.89 -7.76
C LYS A 131 3.21 12.80 -8.80
N GLN A 132 4.03 13.12 -9.79
CA GLN A 132 4.47 12.14 -10.77
C GLN A 132 5.45 11.12 -10.14
N PRO A 133 5.50 9.89 -10.65
CA PRO A 133 6.52 8.93 -10.23
C PRO A 133 7.91 9.52 -10.48
N ARG A 134 8.82 9.30 -9.52
CA ARG A 134 10.23 9.60 -9.76
C ARG A 134 10.70 8.65 -10.86
N ALA A 135 11.36 9.18 -11.89
CA ALA A 135 12.07 8.35 -12.87
C ALA A 135 12.93 7.34 -12.09
N ALA A 136 12.86 6.07 -12.48
CA ALA A 136 13.70 5.05 -11.87
C ALA A 136 15.14 5.56 -11.88
N ARG A 137 15.80 5.62 -10.72
CA ARG A 137 17.23 5.87 -10.70
C ARG A 137 17.83 4.76 -11.56
N PRO A 138 18.66 5.06 -12.58
CA PRO A 138 19.38 4.01 -13.27
C PRO A 138 20.03 3.14 -12.20
N ALA A 139 19.89 1.82 -12.32
CA ALA A 139 20.67 0.91 -11.49
C ALA A 139 22.10 1.45 -11.55
N ALA A 140 22.69 1.74 -10.38
CA ALA A 140 24.07 2.19 -10.34
C ALA A 140 24.84 1.20 -11.20
N GLU A 141 25.47 1.70 -12.27
CA GLU A 141 26.40 0.92 -13.07
C GLU A 141 27.34 0.28 -12.05
N ALA A 142 27.25 -1.05 -11.92
CA ALA A 142 28.23 -1.81 -11.19
C ALA A 142 29.52 -1.60 -11.97
N GLY A 143 30.25 -0.56 -11.55
CA GLY A 143 31.42 -0.05 -12.21
C GLY A 143 32.40 -1.18 -12.42
N ALA A 144 32.87 -1.25 -13.65
CA ALA A 144 34.10 -1.94 -13.98
C ALA A 144 35.23 -1.45 -13.07
N SER A 145 35.87 -2.40 -12.39
CA SER A 145 37.32 -2.51 -12.23
C SER A 145 37.64 -3.93 -11.80
#